data_AF-A0A4Q6BHT5-F1
#
_entry.id   AF-A0A4Q6BHT5-F1
#
_cell.length_a   1.000
_cell.length_b   1.000
_cell.length_c   1.000
_cell.angle_alpha   90.00
_cell.angle_beta   90.00
_cell.angle_gamma   90.00
#
_symmetry.space_group_name_H-M   'P 1'
#
loop_
_entity.id
_entity.type
_entity.pdbx_description
1 polymer ?
#
loop_
_entity_poly.entity_id
_entity_poly.type
_entity_poly.pdbx_seq_one_letter_code
_entity_poly.pdbx_strand_id
1 'polypeptide(L)'
;MKYIQKYWILIVIVFFFSMFINPAIGILIVGSLVFYIGIMAVGLLKKLQEKGIESVGRILSYQVGNRGYKTPVIEFTPLAGEPVTAKPFLYASTDLSKIRSYSNLIDTEVRVRYDPDDPKKFVLAGEKSFNYVVFTVFMLAGLFFIVLSICSFLGYMKFGRQ
;
A
#
# COMPACT_ATOMS: atom_id res chain seq x y z
N MET A 1 -9.19 0.43 -0.96
CA MET A 1 -8.61 -0.69 -1.76
C MET A 1 -9.66 -1.56 -2.45
N LYS A 2 -10.71 -2.06 -1.77
CA LYS A 2 -11.77 -2.89 -2.40
C LYS A 2 -12.40 -2.25 -3.66
N TYR A 3 -12.69 -0.95 -3.63
CA TYR A 3 -13.23 -0.23 -4.79
C TYR A 3 -12.25 -0.12 -5.96
N ILE A 4 -10.95 0.11 -5.68
CA ILE A 4 -9.92 0.17 -6.72
C ILE A 4 -9.80 -1.17 -7.43
N GLN A 5 -9.85 -2.29 -6.69
CA GLN A 5 -9.86 -3.63 -7.29
C GLN A 5 -11.11 -3.87 -8.14
N LYS A 6 -12.28 -3.43 -7.67
CA LYS A 6 -13.56 -3.58 -8.40
C LYS A 6 -13.58 -2.82 -9.73
N TYR A 7 -13.03 -1.61 -9.76
CA TYR A 7 -13.08 -0.71 -10.93
C TYR A 7 -11.76 -0.63 -11.70
N TRP A 8 -10.78 -1.51 -11.42
CA TRP A 8 -9.44 -1.44 -12.00
C TRP A 8 -9.46 -1.44 -13.54
N ILE A 9 -10.25 -2.33 -14.15
CA ILE A 9 -10.35 -2.45 -15.61
C ILE A 9 -10.87 -1.14 -16.22
N LEU A 10 -11.88 -0.52 -15.59
CA LEU A 10 -12.44 0.75 -16.06
C LEU A 10 -11.44 1.90 -15.92
N ILE A 11 -10.70 1.96 -14.81
CA ILE A 11 -9.62 2.94 -14.62
C ILE A 11 -8.56 2.80 -15.72
N VAL A 12 -8.14 1.57 -16.05
CA VAL A 12 -7.14 1.32 -17.10
C VAL A 12 -7.65 1.74 -18.48
N ILE A 13 -8.92 1.44 -18.80
CA ILE A 13 -9.55 1.85 -20.06
C ILE A 13 -9.55 3.38 -20.18
N VAL A 14 -10.07 4.08 -19.16
CA VAL A 14 -10.12 5.55 -19.16
C VAL A 14 -8.72 6.15 -19.26
N PHE A 15 -7.74 5.57 -18.55
CA PHE A 15 -6.35 6.00 -18.64
C PHE A 15 -5.79 5.86 -20.06
N PHE A 16 -5.98 4.71 -20.70
CA PHE A 16 -5.49 4.47 -22.06
C PHE A 16 -6.09 5.45 -23.06
N PHE A 17 -7.42 5.64 -23.07
CA PHE A 17 -8.06 6.61 -23.96
C PHE A 17 -7.62 8.05 -23.66
N SER A 18 -7.43 8.40 -22.38
CA SER A 18 -7.01 9.74 -21.99
C SER A 18 -5.62 10.12 -22.51
N MET A 19 -4.71 9.15 -22.62
CA MET A 19 -3.36 9.38 -23.16
C MET A 19 -3.37 9.83 -24.63
N PHE A 20 -4.37 9.41 -25.42
CA PHE A 20 -4.49 9.83 -26.82
C PHE A 20 -5.16 11.19 -26.99
N ILE A 21 -6.05 11.57 -26.08
CA ILE A 21 -6.77 12.85 -26.15
C ILE A 21 -5.90 13.98 -25.61
N ASN A 22 -5.41 13.83 -24.37
CA ASN A 22 -4.53 14.78 -23.74
C ASN A 22 -3.71 14.06 -22.66
N PRO A 23 -2.39 13.88 -22.85
CA PRO A 23 -1.53 13.18 -21.92
C PRO A 23 -1.60 13.71 -20.47
N ALA A 24 -1.91 14.99 -20.28
CA ALA A 24 -2.09 15.57 -18.95
C ALA A 24 -3.24 14.90 -18.18
N ILE A 25 -4.34 14.51 -18.83
CA ILE A 25 -5.46 13.81 -18.19
C ILE A 25 -4.99 12.45 -17.65
N GLY A 26 -4.17 11.72 -18.41
CA GLY A 26 -3.59 10.45 -17.96
C GLY A 26 -2.70 10.63 -16.73
N ILE A 27 -1.87 11.68 -16.73
CA ILE A 27 -1.02 12.04 -15.58
C ILE A 27 -1.89 12.40 -14.37
N LEU A 28 -2.99 13.14 -14.55
CA LEU A 28 -3.91 13.49 -13.46
C LEU A 28 -4.55 12.24 -12.84
N ILE A 29 -5.02 11.30 -13.64
CA ILE A 29 -5.67 10.07 -13.18
C ILE A 29 -4.69 9.25 -12.33
N VAL A 30 -3.47 9.04 -12.84
CA VAL A 30 -2.44 8.29 -12.11
C VAL A 30 -2.02 9.02 -10.85
N GLY A 31 -1.75 10.33 -10.93
CA GLY A 31 -1.40 11.16 -9.78
C GLY A 31 -2.45 11.11 -8.67
N SER A 32 -3.73 11.26 -9.05
CA SER A 32 -4.86 11.17 -8.12
C SER A 32 -4.98 9.79 -7.46
N LEU A 33 -4.79 8.72 -8.23
CA LEU A 33 -4.85 7.36 -7.70
C LEU A 33 -3.71 7.08 -6.70
N VAL A 34 -2.48 7.45 -7.07
CA VAL A 34 -1.30 7.29 -6.22
C VAL A 34 -1.42 8.13 -4.94
N PHE A 35 -1.87 9.39 -5.07
CA PHE A 35 -2.12 10.28 -3.94
C PHE A 35 -3.17 9.71 -2.98
N TYR A 36 -4.31 9.24 -3.52
CA TYR A 36 -5.37 8.63 -2.74
C TYR A 36 -4.90 7.37 -1.99
N ILE A 37 -4.14 6.49 -2.64
CA ILE A 37 -3.56 5.30 -1.99
C ILE A 37 -2.62 5.72 -0.86
N GLY A 38 -1.76 6.72 -1.10
CA GLY A 38 -0.86 7.28 -0.09
C GLY A 38 -1.61 7.80 1.14
N ILE A 39 -2.67 8.60 0.94
CA ILE A 39 -3.52 9.12 2.04
C ILE A 39 -4.13 7.97 2.84
N MET A 40 -4.76 7.02 2.16
CA MET A 40 -5.41 5.89 2.83
C MET A 40 -4.41 5.05 3.64
N ALA A 41 -3.21 4.84 3.10
CA ALA A 41 -2.17 4.07 3.77
C ALA A 41 -1.60 4.80 4.99
N VAL A 42 -1.25 6.09 4.85
CA VAL A 42 -0.77 6.92 5.97
C VAL A 42 -1.85 7.09 7.04
N GLY A 43 -3.11 7.28 6.65
CA GLY A 43 -4.24 7.35 7.57
C GLY A 43 -4.43 6.07 8.39
N LEU A 44 -4.30 4.90 7.76
CA LEU A 44 -4.32 3.62 8.48
C LEU A 44 -3.14 3.48 9.44
N LEU A 45 -1.92 3.81 9.00
CA LEU A 45 -0.72 3.74 9.86
C LEU A 45 -0.86 4.67 11.06
N LYS A 46 -1.43 5.86 10.88
CA LYS A 46 -1.73 6.79 11.97
C LYS A 46 -2.81 6.25 12.91
N LYS A 47 -3.91 5.70 12.38
CA LYS A 47 -4.95 5.05 13.20
C LYS A 47 -4.36 3.92 14.06
N LEU A 48 -3.56 3.04 13.45
CA LEU A 48 -2.88 1.95 14.15
C LEU A 48 -1.84 2.47 15.14
N GLN A 49 -1.23 3.63 14.90
CA GLN A 49 -0.32 4.24 15.87
C GLN A 49 -1.04 4.71 17.14
N GLU A 50 -2.19 5.38 16.97
CA GLU A 50 -2.93 6.00 18.06
C GLU A 50 -3.82 5.02 18.83
N LYS A 51 -4.42 4.07 18.11
CA LYS A 51 -5.47 3.17 18.65
C LYS A 51 -5.20 1.69 18.42
N GLY A 52 -4.11 1.33 17.73
CA GLY A 52 -3.79 -0.06 17.44
C GLY A 52 -3.27 -0.79 18.66
N ILE A 53 -3.64 -2.06 18.78
CA ILE A 53 -3.19 -2.95 19.85
C ILE A 53 -2.03 -3.79 19.34
N GLU A 54 -0.98 -3.91 20.15
CA GLU A 54 0.14 -4.81 19.84
C GLU A 54 -0.16 -6.23 20.30
N SER A 55 0.19 -7.20 19.46
CA SER A 55 0.17 -8.62 19.78
C SER A 55 1.38 -9.32 19.16
N VAL A 56 1.60 -10.56 19.56
CA VAL A 56 2.62 -11.44 18.99
C VAL A 56 1.92 -12.41 18.05
N GLY A 57 2.36 -12.42 16.80
CA GLY A 57 1.92 -13.37 15.79
C GLY A 57 3.04 -14.31 15.38
N ARG A 58 2.68 -15.37 14.67
CA ARG A 58 3.60 -16.39 14.14
C ARG A 58 3.47 -16.45 12.63
N ILE A 59 4.61 -16.52 11.95
CA ILE A 59 4.63 -16.67 10.49
C ILE A 59 4.34 -18.13 10.14
N LEU A 60 3.17 -18.38 9.55
CA LEU A 60 2.77 -19.72 9.11
C LEU A 60 3.35 -20.09 7.75
N SER A 61 3.36 -19.12 6.82
CA SER A 61 3.83 -19.35 5.46
C SER A 61 4.17 -18.05 4.76
N TYR A 62 4.84 -18.16 3.63
CA TYR A 62 5.05 -17.06 2.69
C TYR A 62 4.28 -17.35 1.41
N GLN A 63 3.32 -16.50 1.09
CA GLN A 63 2.65 -16.58 -0.21
C GLN A 63 3.41 -15.73 -1.23
N VAL A 64 3.78 -16.36 -2.33
CA VAL A 64 4.37 -15.67 -3.48
C VAL A 64 3.27 -14.88 -4.18
N GLY A 65 3.38 -13.56 -4.16
CA GLY A 65 2.55 -12.67 -4.95
C GLY A 65 2.92 -12.72 -6.44
N ASN A 66 2.06 -12.13 -7.27
CA ASN A 66 2.12 -12.20 -8.75
C ASN A 66 3.43 -11.68 -9.41
N ARG A 67 4.37 -11.13 -8.63
CA ARG A 67 5.67 -10.59 -9.10
C ARG A 67 6.87 -11.13 -8.30
N GLY A 68 6.76 -12.31 -7.70
CA GLY A 68 7.85 -12.95 -6.96
C GLY A 68 8.07 -12.43 -5.53
N TYR A 69 7.39 -11.35 -5.13
CA TYR A 69 7.40 -10.86 -3.76
C TYR A 69 6.70 -11.86 -2.83
N LYS A 70 7.34 -12.21 -1.72
CA LYS A 70 6.78 -13.09 -0.70
C LYS A 70 6.11 -12.24 0.38
N THR A 71 4.82 -12.43 0.59
CA THR A 71 4.09 -11.81 1.69
C THR A 71 3.88 -12.84 2.80
N PRO A 72 4.29 -12.57 4.05
CA PRO A 72 4.05 -13.48 5.15
C PRO A 72 2.55 -13.58 5.43
N VAL A 73 2.09 -14.81 5.68
CA VAL A 73 0.79 -15.08 6.29
C VAL A 73 1.04 -15.26 7.78
N ILE A 74 0.39 -14.44 8.58
CA ILE A 74 0.61 -14.34 10.02
C ILE A 74 -0.65 -14.81 10.71
N GLU A 75 -0.46 -15.69 11.69
CA GLU A 75 -1.48 -16.07 12.65
C GLU A 75 -1.21 -15.36 13.98
N PHE A 76 -2.23 -14.72 14.53
CA PHE A 76 -2.15 -14.13 15.87
C PHE A 76 -3.52 -14.14 16.53
N THR A 77 -3.53 -14.11 17.86
CA THR A 77 -4.77 -14.05 18.63
C THR A 77 -4.99 -12.62 19.11
N PRO A 78 -6.07 -11.94 18.67
CA PRO A 78 -6.48 -10.65 19.23
C PRO A 78 -6.94 -10.81 20.68
N LEU A 79 -6.86 -9.76 21.50
CA LEU A 79 -7.31 -9.77 22.91
C LEU A 79 -8.78 -10.21 23.11
N ALA A 80 -9.62 -10.08 22.09
CA ALA A 80 -11.08 -10.19 22.22
C ALA A 80 -11.70 -11.33 21.38
N GLY A 81 -10.93 -12.30 20.87
CA GLY A 81 -11.56 -13.35 20.06
C GLY A 81 -10.67 -14.38 19.42
N GLU A 82 -11.18 -14.92 18.32
CA GLU A 82 -10.61 -16.04 17.59
C GLU A 82 -9.27 -15.72 16.92
N PRO A 83 -8.41 -16.73 16.72
CA PRO A 83 -7.16 -16.57 15.99
C PRO A 83 -7.41 -16.06 14.57
N VAL A 84 -6.64 -15.06 14.17
CA VAL A 84 -6.70 -14.43 12.86
C VAL A 84 -5.52 -14.88 12.04
N THR A 85 -5.79 -15.59 10.94
CA THR A 85 -4.79 -15.93 9.92
C THR A 85 -4.99 -15.07 8.68
N ALA A 86 -4.09 -14.11 8.45
CA ALA A 86 -4.20 -13.19 7.32
C ALA A 86 -2.82 -12.63 6.89
N LYS A 87 -2.81 -11.95 5.75
CA LYS A 87 -1.65 -11.16 5.29
C LYS A 87 -1.72 -9.76 5.89
N PRO A 88 -0.58 -9.10 6.15
CA PRO A 88 -0.57 -7.70 6.55
C PRO A 88 -1.35 -6.85 5.54
N PHE A 89 -2.17 -5.94 6.04
CA PHE A 89 -3.04 -5.11 5.20
C PHE A 89 -2.22 -4.08 4.40
N LEU A 90 -1.12 -3.60 4.98
CA LEU A 90 -0.10 -2.82 4.30
C LEU A 90 1.26 -3.48 4.52
N TYR A 91 1.98 -3.68 3.42
CA TYR A 91 3.31 -4.25 3.45
C TYR A 91 4.16 -3.64 2.34
N ALA A 92 5.04 -2.71 2.69
CA ALA A 92 6.18 -2.34 1.88
C ALA A 92 7.40 -3.07 2.45
N SER A 93 8.03 -3.88 1.61
CA SER A 93 9.19 -4.70 1.97
C SER A 93 10.46 -3.88 1.69
N THR A 94 11.31 -3.69 2.70
CA THR A 94 12.71 -3.28 2.49
C THR A 94 13.50 -4.44 1.89
N ASP A 95 14.56 -4.17 1.13
CA ASP A 95 15.51 -5.21 0.67
C ASP A 95 16.13 -6.01 1.83
N LEU A 96 16.10 -5.50 3.07
CA LEU A 96 16.45 -6.22 4.30
C LEU A 96 15.55 -7.45 4.55
N SER A 97 14.28 -7.40 4.14
CA SER A 97 13.37 -8.56 4.20
C SER A 97 13.54 -9.52 3.03
N LYS A 98 14.08 -9.07 1.88
CA LYS A 98 14.28 -9.90 0.67
C LYS A 98 15.52 -10.79 0.70
N ILE A 99 16.55 -10.44 1.49
CA ILE A 99 17.89 -11.05 1.40
C ILE A 99 18.15 -12.13 2.49
N ARG A 100 17.32 -12.22 3.54
CA ARG A 100 17.46 -13.28 4.56
C ARG A 100 16.50 -14.45 4.30
N SER A 101 17.05 -15.57 3.85
CA SER A 101 16.42 -16.88 3.58
C SER A 101 15.02 -17.08 4.20
N TYR A 102 13.99 -16.88 3.39
CA TYR A 102 12.58 -17.05 3.74
C TYR A 102 12.17 -18.48 4.18
N SER A 103 13.05 -19.48 4.14
CA SER A 103 12.80 -20.83 4.69
C SER A 103 13.06 -20.95 6.19
N ASN A 104 13.95 -20.12 6.75
CA ASN A 104 14.42 -20.25 8.14
C ASN A 104 13.62 -19.39 9.13
N LEU A 105 12.55 -18.72 8.67
CA LEU A 105 11.74 -17.80 9.49
C LEU A 105 10.26 -18.22 9.60
N ILE A 106 9.89 -19.38 9.03
CA ILE A 106 8.64 -20.03 9.40
C ILE A 106 8.72 -20.31 10.91
N ASP A 107 7.59 -20.23 11.62
CA ASP A 107 7.54 -20.33 13.08
C ASP A 107 8.09 -19.17 13.88
N THR A 108 8.66 -18.16 13.24
CA THR A 108 9.22 -17.03 13.98
C THR A 108 8.11 -16.12 14.49
N GLU A 109 8.23 -15.74 15.77
CA GLU A 109 7.38 -14.75 16.39
C GLU A 109 7.66 -13.35 15.83
N VAL A 110 6.61 -12.64 15.48
CA VAL A 110 6.65 -11.29 14.93
C VAL A 110 5.65 -10.41 15.64
N ARG A 111 6.08 -9.18 15.94
CA ARG A 111 5.18 -8.18 16.53
C ARG A 111 4.23 -7.65 15.47
N VAL A 112 2.94 -7.80 15.73
CA VAL A 112 1.86 -7.26 14.91
C VAL A 112 1.17 -6.14 15.65
N ARG A 113 0.71 -5.13 14.89
CA ARG A 113 -0.20 -4.11 15.42
C ARG A 113 -1.47 -4.10 14.60
N TYR A 114 -2.61 -4.35 15.26
CA TYR A 114 -3.90 -4.53 14.60
C TYR A 114 -4.92 -3.47 15.05
N ASP A 115 -5.91 -3.24 14.21
CA ASP A 115 -7.05 -2.37 14.49
C ASP A 115 -8.02 -3.10 15.42
N PRO A 116 -8.33 -2.60 16.63
CA PRO A 116 -9.25 -3.29 17.55
C PRO A 116 -10.65 -3.47 16.97
N ASP A 117 -11.09 -2.60 16.05
CA ASP A 117 -12.40 -2.69 15.39
C ASP A 117 -12.41 -3.74 14.25
N ASP A 118 -11.25 -4.05 13.67
CA ASP A 118 -11.10 -4.97 12.55
C ASP A 118 -9.70 -5.61 12.58
N PRO A 119 -9.52 -6.73 13.31
CA PRO A 119 -8.21 -7.35 13.50
C PRO A 119 -7.51 -7.78 12.21
N LYS A 120 -8.24 -7.95 11.09
CA LYS A 120 -7.65 -8.25 9.78
C LYS A 120 -6.89 -7.05 9.20
N LYS A 121 -7.12 -5.83 9.69
CA LYS A 121 -6.32 -4.64 9.37
C LYS A 121 -5.16 -4.52 10.34
N PHE A 122 -4.09 -5.22 10.04
CA PHE A 122 -2.86 -5.18 10.84
C PHE A 122 -1.63 -4.91 9.98
N VAL A 123 -0.56 -4.48 10.65
CA VAL A 123 0.77 -4.26 10.08
C VAL A 123 1.83 -4.91 10.96
N LEU A 124 2.99 -5.21 10.36
CA LEU A 124 4.17 -5.63 11.11
C LEU A 124 4.79 -4.43 11.82
N ALA A 125 4.96 -4.51 13.14
CA ALA A 125 5.46 -3.40 13.93
C ALA A 125 6.91 -3.02 13.55
N GLY A 126 7.74 -4.01 13.20
CA GLY A 126 9.13 -3.81 12.76
C GLY A 126 9.28 -3.05 11.44
N GLU A 127 8.26 -3.07 10.58
CA GLU A 127 8.28 -2.42 9.25
C GLU A 127 7.55 -1.05 9.26
N LYS A 128 7.09 -0.59 10.42
CA LYS A 128 6.24 0.59 10.55
C LYS A 128 6.89 1.85 9.96
N SER A 129 8.13 2.15 10.37
CA SER A 129 8.82 3.37 9.95
C SER A 129 9.07 3.38 8.45
N PHE A 130 9.45 2.24 7.89
CA PHE A 130 9.67 2.12 6.45
C PHE A 130 8.35 2.25 5.67
N ASN A 131 7.30 1.54 6.10
CA ASN A 131 5.97 1.67 5.50
C ASN A 131 5.50 3.12 5.48
N TYR A 132 5.64 3.83 6.61
CA TYR A 132 5.26 5.24 6.70
C TYR A 132 6.02 6.10 5.68
N VAL A 133 7.35 5.97 5.63
CA VAL A 133 8.19 6.72 4.68
C VAL A 133 7.80 6.42 3.23
N VAL A 134 7.65 5.14 2.86
CA VAL A 134 7.28 4.73 1.49
C VAL A 134 5.93 5.31 1.08
N PHE A 135 4.91 5.22 1.94
CA PHE A 135 3.59 5.74 1.61
C PHE A 135 3.53 7.28 1.62
N THR A 136 4.35 7.95 2.43
CA THR A 136 4.54 9.41 2.35
C THR A 136 5.20 9.80 1.03
N VAL A 137 6.23 9.09 0.58
CA VAL A 137 6.86 9.34 -0.73
C VAL A 137 5.86 9.13 -1.87
N PHE A 138 5.05 8.08 -1.82
CA PHE A 138 3.98 7.86 -2.80
C PHE A 138 2.97 9.00 -2.79
N MET A 139 2.55 9.48 -1.62
CA MET A 139 1.67 10.64 -1.51
C MET A 139 2.30 11.88 -2.18
N LEU A 140 3.55 12.20 -1.88
CA LEU A 140 4.24 13.35 -2.49
C LEU A 140 4.41 13.20 -4.01
N ALA A 141 4.74 12.00 -4.49
CA ALA A 141 4.84 11.72 -5.92
C ALA A 141 3.48 11.86 -6.63
N GLY A 142 2.39 11.39 -6.01
CA GLY A 142 1.03 11.58 -6.52
C GLY A 142 0.65 13.06 -6.62
N LEU A 143 0.95 13.84 -5.56
CA LEU A 143 0.73 15.28 -5.54
C LEU A 143 1.52 15.99 -6.64
N PHE A 144 2.78 15.62 -6.84
CA PHE A 144 3.62 16.17 -7.89
C PHE A 144 3.00 15.95 -9.28
N PHE A 145 2.50 14.75 -9.58
CA PHE A 145 1.82 14.50 -10.86
C PHE A 145 0.52 15.30 -11.02
N ILE A 146 -0.25 15.49 -9.95
CA ILE A 146 -1.44 16.35 -9.98
C ILE A 146 -1.04 17.79 -10.33
N VAL A 147 0.00 18.34 -9.68
CA VAL A 147 0.50 19.69 -9.96
C VAL A 147 0.99 19.81 -11.40
N LEU A 148 1.78 18.85 -11.89
CA LEU A 148 2.22 18.82 -13.30
C LEU A 148 1.05 18.87 -14.27
N SER A 149 0.01 18.07 -14.02
CA SER A 149 -1.18 18.07 -14.85
C SER A 149 -1.92 19.40 -14.84
N ILE A 150 -2.07 20.04 -13.67
CA ILE A 150 -2.72 21.35 -13.54
C ILE A 150 -1.93 22.40 -14.32
N CYS A 151 -0.60 22.44 -14.15
CA CYS A 151 0.26 23.36 -14.91
C CYS A 151 0.12 23.16 -16.42
N SER A 152 -0.09 21.92 -16.88
CA SER A 152 -0.31 21.66 -18.29
C SER A 152 -1.67 22.14 -18.79
N PHE A 153 -2.74 21.95 -18.04
CA PHE A 153 -4.07 22.48 -18.39
C PHE A 153 -4.09 24.01 -18.43
N LEU A 154 -3.30 24.67 -17.58
CA LEU A 154 -3.15 26.12 -17.57
C LEU A 154 -2.22 26.63 -18.70
N GLY A 155 -1.62 25.75 -19.49
CA GLY A 155 -0.75 26.12 -20.61
C GLY A 155 0.69 26.47 -20.22
N TYR A 156 1.08 26.34 -18.95
CA TYR A 156 2.46 26.55 -18.51
C TYR A 156 3.41 25.44 -18.97
N MET A 157 2.88 24.24 -19.27
CA MET A 157 3.65 23.10 -19.77
C MET A 157 2.87 22.33 -20.84
N LYS A 158 3.55 21.77 -21.83
CA LYS A 158 2.95 20.90 -22.85
C LYS A 158 3.50 19.48 -22.71
N PHE A 159 2.60 18.51 -22.59
CA PHE A 159 2.92 17.09 -22.65
C PHE A 159 2.45 16.54 -24.02
N GLY A 160 3.38 16.20 -24.92
CA GLY A 160 3.08 15.71 -26.28
C GLY A 160 3.51 16.67 -27.40
N ARG A 161 3.63 16.14 -28.63
CA ARG A 161 4.34 16.76 -29.77
C ARG A 161 3.75 18.12 -30.21
N GLN A 162 4.67 19.04 -30.52
CA GLN A 162 4.46 20.21 -31.37
C GLN A 162 4.00 19.80 -32.76
#